data_AF-A0A267FNV7-F1
#
_entry.id   AF-A0A267FNV7-F1
#
_cell.length_a   1.000
_cell.length_b   1.000
_cell.length_c   1.000
_cell.angle_alpha   90.00
_cell.angle_beta   90.00
_cell.angle_gamma   90.00
#
_symmetry.space_group_name_H-M   'P 1'
#
loop_
_entity.id
_entity.type
_entity.pdbx_description
1 polymer ?
#
loop_
_entity_poly.entity_id
_entity_poly.type
_entity_poly.pdbx_seq_one_letter_code
_entity_poly.pdbx_strand_id
1 'polypeptide(L)'
;VYNHKGEVLISRVYRDDIGRNAVDAFRVNVIHARQQVRSPVNMIARTSFFHVKRSNIWLCAVSKKNLNAALVFQFLYKMLEVMGSYFGKINEENIKNNFVLIYELLDELLDYGYPQNTDTGVLKTFITQQGVKSQTKEETTKITNQVTGQIAWRREGIKYRRNELFLDVVESVNLLMSPQGQVLSAHVSGRVLMKSYLSGMPECKFGINDKVIVESRRAADSSSAAGATKSGHIAIDDCQFHQCVKLSKFDTEHAISFIPPDGEFLPKHQGHQFRVIPLVREIGRTKMEVKVWFFKPSLF
;
A
#
# COMPACT_ATOMS: atom_id res chain seq x y z
N VAL A 1 -11.67 -17.75 3.89
CA VAL A 1 -10.63 -17.50 4.91
C VAL A 1 -10.44 -18.77 5.71
N TYR A 2 -9.21 -19.24 5.88
CA TYR A 2 -8.88 -20.47 6.59
C TYR A 2 -7.88 -20.21 7.71
N ASN A 3 -7.89 -21.04 8.75
CA ASN A 3 -6.81 -21.07 9.72
C ASN A 3 -5.65 -21.98 9.24
N HIS A 4 -4.63 -22.13 10.09
CA HIS A 4 -3.44 -22.94 9.79
C HIS A 4 -3.72 -24.45 9.66
N LYS A 5 -4.83 -24.94 10.23
CA LYS A 5 -5.30 -26.34 10.10
C LYS A 5 -6.17 -26.56 8.86
N GLY A 6 -6.42 -25.50 8.10
CA GLY A 6 -7.32 -25.52 6.95
C GLY A 6 -8.80 -25.57 7.29
N GLU A 7 -9.18 -25.25 8.52
CA GLU A 7 -10.59 -25.05 8.88
C GLU A 7 -11.06 -23.71 8.31
N VAL A 8 -12.28 -23.68 7.79
CA VAL A 8 -12.89 -22.48 7.24
C VAL A 8 -13.34 -21.59 8.39
N LEU A 9 -12.78 -20.38 8.47
CA LEU A 9 -13.22 -19.36 9.43
C LEU A 9 -14.35 -18.51 8.85
N ILE A 10 -14.23 -18.13 7.57
CA ILE A 10 -15.24 -17.36 6.82
C ILE A 10 -15.30 -17.90 5.40
N SER A 11 -16.51 -18.13 4.89
CA SER A 11 -16.77 -18.48 3.51
C SER A 11 -17.81 -17.54 2.92
N ARG A 12 -17.48 -16.92 1.78
CA ARG A 12 -18.41 -16.11 0.99
C ARG A 12 -18.26 -16.50 -0.47
N VAL A 13 -19.40 -16.78 -1.10
CA VAL A 13 -19.50 -17.19 -2.50
C VAL A 13 -20.20 -16.06 -3.24
N TYR A 14 -19.59 -15.57 -4.32
CA TYR A 14 -20.12 -14.46 -5.13
C TYR A 14 -20.67 -14.93 -6.48
N ARG A 15 -20.44 -16.19 -6.86
CA ARG A 15 -20.87 -16.79 -8.12
C ARG A 15 -21.21 -18.26 -7.91
N ASP A 16 -22.20 -18.73 -8.64
CA ASP A 16 -22.75 -20.09 -8.49
C ASP A 16 -21.88 -21.18 -9.13
N ASP A 17 -20.79 -20.81 -9.82
CA ASP A 17 -19.93 -21.73 -10.55
C ASP A 17 -18.90 -22.47 -9.66
N ILE A 18 -18.80 -22.12 -8.38
CA ILE A 18 -17.89 -22.73 -7.41
C ILE A 18 -18.67 -23.60 -6.41
N GLY A 19 -18.46 -24.91 -6.50
CA GLY A 19 -19.04 -25.88 -5.57
C GLY A 19 -18.29 -25.95 -4.22
N ARG A 20 -18.93 -26.58 -3.23
CA ARG A 20 -18.34 -26.81 -1.90
C ARG A 20 -17.02 -27.60 -1.95
N ASN A 21 -16.86 -28.45 -2.97
CA ASN A 21 -15.64 -29.23 -3.21
C ASN A 21 -14.38 -28.37 -3.41
N ALA A 22 -14.50 -27.12 -3.85
CA ALA A 22 -13.36 -26.23 -4.01
C ALA A 22 -12.69 -25.89 -2.67
N VAL A 23 -13.49 -25.77 -1.60
CA VAL A 23 -13.00 -25.50 -0.24
C VAL A 23 -12.10 -26.64 0.23
N ASP A 24 -12.55 -27.88 0.05
CA ASP A 24 -11.78 -29.07 0.41
C ASP A 24 -10.55 -29.24 -0.48
N ALA A 25 -10.67 -28.96 -1.77
CA ALA A 25 -9.55 -29.03 -2.70
C ALA A 25 -8.40 -28.10 -2.29
N PHE A 26 -8.72 -26.86 -1.88
CA PHE A 26 -7.72 -25.93 -1.37
C PHE A 26 -7.07 -26.43 -0.08
N ARG A 27 -7.87 -26.88 0.88
CA ARG A 27 -7.38 -27.41 2.16
C ARG A 27 -6.39 -28.57 1.94
N VAL A 28 -6.77 -29.57 1.15
CA VAL A 28 -5.97 -30.78 0.96
C VAL A 28 -4.72 -30.52 0.12
N ASN A 29 -4.85 -29.80 -1.00
CA ASN A 29 -3.77 -29.67 -1.98
C ASN A 29 -2.86 -28.47 -1.74
N VAL A 30 -3.28 -27.48 -0.94
CA VAL A 30 -2.48 -26.28 -0.65
C VAL A 30 -2.11 -26.21 0.81
N ILE A 31 -3.08 -26.25 1.74
CA ILE A 31 -2.77 -26.06 3.17
C ILE A 31 -2.04 -27.29 3.74
N HIS A 32 -2.48 -28.49 3.39
CA HIS A 32 -1.87 -29.76 3.82
C HIS A 32 -0.93 -30.39 2.77
N ALA A 33 -0.43 -29.58 1.82
CA ALA A 33 0.52 -30.07 0.84
C ALA A 33 1.76 -30.65 1.53
N ARG A 34 2.13 -31.90 1.18
CA ARG A 34 3.34 -32.55 1.71
C ARG A 34 4.62 -31.83 1.29
N GLN A 35 4.59 -31.23 0.09
CA GLN A 35 5.66 -30.40 -0.42
C GLN A 35 5.32 -28.92 -0.19
N GLN A 36 6.35 -28.09 -0.02
CA GLN A 36 6.14 -26.65 0.12
C GLN A 36 5.46 -26.09 -1.13
N VAL A 37 4.31 -25.43 -0.94
CA VAL A 37 3.59 -24.74 -2.00
C VAL A 37 4.44 -23.57 -2.48
N ARG A 38 4.92 -23.65 -3.73
CA ARG A 38 5.83 -22.65 -4.31
C ARG A 38 5.12 -21.46 -4.95
N SER A 39 3.82 -21.59 -5.24
CA SER A 39 3.06 -20.59 -6.00
C SER A 39 1.90 -20.01 -5.19
N PRO A 40 1.70 -18.67 -5.22
CA PRO A 40 0.52 -18.02 -4.66
C PRO A 40 -0.73 -18.24 -5.53
N VAL A 41 -0.59 -18.83 -6.72
CA VAL A 41 -1.70 -19.27 -7.59
C VAL A 41 -1.55 -20.75 -7.90
N ASN A 42 -2.57 -21.54 -7.55
CA ASN A 42 -2.60 -22.97 -7.86
C ASN A 42 -3.82 -23.28 -8.73
N MET A 43 -3.64 -24.15 -9.72
CA MET A 43 -4.74 -24.62 -10.56
C MET A 43 -5.04 -26.08 -10.23
N ILE A 44 -6.24 -26.36 -9.73
CA ILE A 44 -6.69 -27.70 -9.35
C ILE A 44 -8.00 -27.97 -10.08
N ALA A 45 -8.06 -29.04 -10.88
CA ALA A 45 -9.24 -29.42 -11.64
C ALA A 45 -9.88 -28.25 -12.43
N ARG A 46 -9.05 -27.51 -13.19
CA ARG A 46 -9.45 -26.31 -13.97
C ARG A 46 -10.05 -25.15 -13.14
N THR A 47 -9.77 -25.14 -11.84
CA THR A 47 -10.16 -24.05 -10.93
C THR A 47 -8.90 -23.40 -10.38
N SER A 48 -8.83 -22.08 -10.49
CA SER A 48 -7.71 -21.26 -10.01
C SER A 48 -7.94 -20.83 -8.57
N PHE A 49 -6.91 -21.02 -7.73
CA PHE A 49 -6.87 -20.67 -6.33
C PHE A 49 -5.77 -19.63 -6.11
N PHE A 50 -6.16 -18.38 -5.90
CA PHE A 50 -5.28 -17.28 -5.56
C PHE A 50 -5.25 -17.15 -4.05
N HIS A 51 -4.08 -17.19 -3.43
CA HIS A 51 -4.01 -17.18 -1.97
C HIS A 51 -2.84 -16.39 -1.43
N VAL A 52 -3.07 -15.81 -0.26
CA VAL A 52 -2.08 -15.08 0.53
C VAL A 52 -2.14 -15.59 1.97
N LYS A 53 -0.99 -15.58 2.65
CA LYS A 53 -0.87 -16.00 4.04
C LYS A 53 -0.44 -14.81 4.90
N ARG A 54 -1.23 -14.48 5.93
CA ARG A 54 -0.85 -13.53 6.98
C ARG A 54 -0.81 -14.27 8.32
N SER A 55 0.40 -14.46 8.83
CA SER A 55 0.64 -15.26 10.04
C SER A 55 0.03 -16.66 9.88
N ASN A 56 -0.97 -17.01 10.68
CA ASN A 56 -1.65 -18.31 10.67
C ASN A 56 -2.98 -18.30 9.92
N ILE A 57 -3.28 -17.23 9.20
CA ILE A 57 -4.52 -17.05 8.43
C ILE A 57 -4.21 -17.11 6.93
N TRP A 58 -5.01 -17.90 6.22
CA TRP A 58 -4.99 -17.98 4.77
C TRP A 58 -6.22 -17.26 4.21
N LEU A 59 -5.98 -16.32 3.31
CA LEU A 59 -7.02 -15.75 2.45
C LEU A 59 -6.90 -16.40 1.09
N CYS A 60 -8.01 -16.92 0.56
CA CYS A 60 -8.06 -17.55 -0.75
C CYS A 60 -9.26 -17.03 -1.54
N ALA A 61 -9.01 -16.61 -2.77
CA ALA A 61 -10.00 -16.33 -3.79
C ALA A 61 -9.98 -17.47 -4.82
N VAL A 62 -11.16 -17.87 -5.27
CA VAL A 62 -11.33 -19.03 -6.15
C VAL A 62 -12.09 -18.59 -7.40
N SER A 63 -11.64 -19.02 -8.58
CA SER A 63 -12.31 -18.73 -9.86
C SER A 63 -12.07 -19.83 -10.88
N LYS A 64 -13.10 -20.16 -11.68
CA LYS A 64 -12.96 -20.97 -12.90
C LYS A 64 -12.71 -20.13 -14.15
N LYS A 65 -12.89 -18.82 -14.06
CA LYS A 65 -12.65 -17.87 -15.15
C LYS A 65 -11.19 -17.42 -15.17
N ASN A 66 -10.73 -17.01 -16.35
CA ASN A 66 -9.45 -16.36 -16.55
C ASN A 66 -9.53 -14.91 -16.05
N LEU A 67 -9.09 -14.67 -14.82
CA LEU A 67 -9.09 -13.34 -14.19
C LEU A 67 -7.71 -12.70 -14.27
N ASN A 68 -7.67 -11.37 -14.18
CA ASN A 68 -6.44 -10.66 -13.92
C ASN A 68 -5.95 -11.00 -12.50
N ALA A 69 -4.89 -11.81 -12.41
CA ALA A 69 -4.32 -12.25 -11.13
C ALA A 69 -3.88 -11.07 -10.25
N ALA A 70 -3.33 -10.00 -10.85
CA ALA A 70 -2.89 -8.82 -10.10
C ALA A 70 -4.05 -8.12 -9.39
N LEU A 71 -5.21 -8.01 -10.06
CA LEU A 71 -6.43 -7.45 -9.45
C LEU A 71 -6.86 -8.29 -8.24
N VAL A 72 -6.84 -9.62 -8.37
CA VAL A 72 -7.21 -10.53 -7.26
C VAL A 72 -6.28 -10.33 -6.08
N PHE A 73 -4.96 -10.29 -6.30
CA PHE A 73 -4.01 -10.07 -5.20
C PHE A 73 -4.12 -8.69 -4.58
N GLN A 74 -4.31 -7.64 -5.39
CA GLN A 74 -4.53 -6.29 -4.90
C GLN A 74 -5.76 -6.24 -3.99
N PHE A 75 -6.87 -6.88 -4.40
CA PHE A 75 -8.06 -7.01 -3.59
C PHE A 75 -7.80 -7.79 -2.29
N LEU A 76 -7.13 -8.95 -2.34
CA LEU A 76 -6.81 -9.75 -1.15
C LEU A 76 -5.97 -8.96 -0.14
N TYR A 77 -4.96 -8.21 -0.59
CA TYR A 77 -4.16 -7.35 0.28
C TYR A 77 -4.98 -6.20 0.85
N LYS A 78 -5.84 -5.58 0.04
CA LYS A 78 -6.69 -4.48 0.49
C LYS A 78 -7.74 -4.95 1.50
N MET A 79 -8.32 -6.13 1.32
CA MET A 79 -9.22 -6.77 2.29
C MET A 79 -8.53 -6.98 3.65
N LEU A 80 -7.27 -7.45 3.65
CA LEU A 80 -6.47 -7.57 4.88
C LEU A 80 -6.24 -6.21 5.53
N GLU A 81 -5.90 -5.18 4.76
CA GLU A 81 -5.73 -3.82 5.26
C GLU A 81 -7.02 -3.27 5.88
N VAL A 82 -8.16 -3.46 5.22
CA VAL A 82 -9.49 -3.07 5.72
C VAL A 82 -9.80 -3.78 7.04
N MET A 83 -9.69 -5.11 7.06
CA MET A 83 -9.85 -5.91 8.29
C MET A 83 -8.96 -5.40 9.43
N GLY A 84 -7.69 -5.11 9.12
CA GLY A 84 -6.74 -4.58 10.07
C GLY A 84 -7.13 -3.21 10.63
N SER A 85 -7.69 -2.35 9.79
CA SER A 85 -8.19 -1.03 10.19
C SER A 85 -9.42 -1.12 11.11
N TYR A 86 -10.26 -2.14 10.96
CA TYR A 86 -11.47 -2.31 11.76
C TYR A 86 -11.22 -2.96 13.13
N PHE A 87 -10.48 -4.07 13.17
CA PHE A 87 -10.32 -4.87 14.39
C PHE A 87 -8.86 -5.21 14.73
N GLY A 88 -7.91 -4.54 14.10
CA GLY A 88 -6.49 -4.66 14.42
C GLY A 88 -5.86 -5.94 13.91
N LYS A 89 -5.26 -6.74 14.79
CA LYS A 89 -4.49 -7.92 14.37
C LYS A 89 -5.39 -8.96 13.69
N ILE A 90 -4.97 -9.45 12.53
CA ILE A 90 -5.69 -10.50 11.81
C ILE A 90 -5.24 -11.87 12.33
N ASN A 91 -6.00 -12.40 13.29
CA ASN A 91 -5.80 -13.72 13.88
C ASN A 91 -7.15 -14.47 13.94
N GLU A 92 -7.11 -15.74 14.34
CA GLU A 92 -8.31 -16.59 14.35
C GLU A 92 -9.38 -16.10 15.32
N GLU A 93 -8.97 -15.64 16.50
CA GLU A 93 -9.86 -15.09 17.54
C GLU A 93 -10.60 -13.85 17.04
N ASN A 94 -9.90 -12.86 16.50
CA ASN A 94 -10.52 -11.64 16.01
C ASN A 94 -11.44 -11.89 14.82
N ILE A 95 -11.10 -12.84 13.94
CA ILE A 95 -12.01 -13.22 12.85
C ILE A 95 -13.30 -13.83 13.40
N LYS A 96 -13.20 -14.73 14.39
CA LYS A 96 -14.37 -15.36 15.04
C LYS A 96 -15.22 -14.34 15.79
N ASN A 97 -14.60 -13.42 16.51
CA ASN A 97 -15.32 -12.41 17.31
C ASN A 97 -15.99 -11.32 16.45
N ASN A 98 -15.53 -11.13 15.20
CA ASN A 98 -16.03 -10.09 14.29
C ASN A 98 -16.71 -10.66 13.03
N PHE A 99 -17.21 -11.91 13.07
CA PHE A 99 -17.70 -12.59 11.86
C PHE A 99 -18.83 -11.83 11.15
N VAL A 100 -19.76 -11.22 11.90
CA VAL A 100 -20.88 -10.42 11.34
C VAL A 100 -20.33 -9.23 10.54
N LEU A 101 -19.45 -8.44 11.15
CA LEU A 101 -18.77 -7.32 10.50
C LEU A 101 -18.00 -7.77 9.24
N ILE A 102 -17.34 -8.92 9.30
CA ILE A 102 -16.60 -9.43 8.14
C ILE A 102 -17.55 -9.76 6.99
N TYR A 103 -18.73 -10.31 7.25
CA TYR A 103 -19.74 -10.55 6.21
C TYR A 103 -20.25 -9.25 5.59
N GLU A 104 -20.55 -8.24 6.40
CA GLU A 104 -20.93 -6.91 5.91
C GLU A 104 -19.83 -6.28 5.04
N LEU A 105 -18.58 -6.34 5.51
CA LEU A 105 -17.44 -5.85 4.74
C LEU A 105 -17.29 -6.61 3.42
N LEU A 106 -17.45 -7.93 3.41
CA LEU A 106 -17.31 -8.73 2.21
C LEU A 106 -18.35 -8.35 1.14
N ASP A 107 -19.59 -8.10 1.56
CA ASP A 107 -20.69 -7.72 0.67
C ASP A 107 -20.51 -6.32 0.10
N GLU A 108 -19.96 -5.39 0.88
CA GLU A 108 -19.70 -4.02 0.42
C GLU A 108 -18.41 -3.89 -0.42
N LEU A 109 -17.39 -4.71 -0.11
CA LEU A 109 -16.09 -4.65 -0.81
C LEU A 109 -16.12 -5.32 -2.19
N LEU A 110 -16.99 -6.32 -2.40
CA LEU A 110 -16.98 -7.16 -3.59
C LEU A 110 -18.41 -7.58 -3.97
N ASP A 111 -18.86 -7.18 -5.15
CA ASP A 111 -20.15 -7.59 -5.68
C ASP A 111 -19.98 -8.44 -6.94
N TYR A 112 -20.55 -9.65 -6.95
CA TYR A 112 -20.47 -10.62 -8.05
C TYR A 112 -19.04 -10.87 -8.59
N GLY A 113 -18.02 -10.68 -7.74
CA GLY A 113 -16.60 -10.81 -8.08
C GLY A 113 -15.94 -9.55 -8.65
N TYR A 114 -16.61 -8.41 -8.63
CA TYR A 114 -16.10 -7.09 -9.02
C TYR A 114 -15.80 -6.25 -7.78
N PRO A 115 -14.52 -5.90 -7.51
CA PRO A 115 -14.19 -5.05 -6.38
C PRO A 115 -14.86 -3.68 -6.50
N GLN A 116 -15.49 -3.25 -5.41
CA GLN A 116 -16.18 -1.95 -5.32
C GLN A 116 -15.27 -0.95 -4.59
N ASN A 117 -15.84 -0.12 -3.71
CA ASN A 117 -15.07 0.82 -2.90
C ASN A 117 -14.39 0.10 -1.73
N THR A 118 -13.06 0.19 -1.66
CA THR A 118 -12.25 -0.45 -0.62
C THR A 118 -11.59 0.56 0.34
N ASP A 119 -12.01 1.82 0.30
CA ASP A 119 -11.52 2.87 1.17
C ASP A 119 -12.09 2.72 2.59
N THR A 120 -11.21 2.44 3.56
CA THR A 120 -11.62 2.24 4.95
C THR A 120 -12.26 3.46 5.61
N GLY A 121 -11.86 4.67 5.20
CA GLY A 121 -12.41 5.90 5.76
C GLY A 121 -13.87 6.08 5.33
N VAL A 122 -14.17 5.75 4.08
CA VAL A 122 -15.53 5.72 3.55
C VAL A 122 -16.35 4.60 4.20
N LEU A 123 -15.84 3.37 4.20
CA LEU A 123 -16.55 2.21 4.75
C LEU A 123 -16.95 2.41 6.21
N LYS A 124 -16.06 3.00 7.04
CA LYS A 124 -16.33 3.24 8.47
C LYS A 124 -17.45 4.24 8.73
N THR A 125 -17.94 4.96 7.71
CA THR A 125 -19.07 5.88 7.88
C THR A 125 -20.42 5.17 7.91
N PHE A 126 -20.55 4.00 7.27
CA PHE A 126 -21.81 3.25 7.20
C PHE A 126 -21.71 1.81 7.71
N ILE A 127 -20.51 1.24 7.80
CA ILE A 127 -20.27 -0.05 8.46
C ILE A 127 -19.67 0.23 9.83
N THR A 128 -20.48 0.11 10.90
CA THR A 128 -20.05 0.45 12.26
C THR A 128 -20.10 -0.76 13.19
N GLN A 129 -19.04 -0.95 13.98
CA GLN A 129 -19.02 -1.96 15.06
C GLN A 129 -19.95 -1.62 16.23
N GLN A 130 -20.23 -0.33 16.43
CA GLN A 130 -21.16 0.15 17.44
C GLN A 130 -22.56 0.12 16.83
N GLY A 131 -23.53 -0.41 17.58
CA GLY A 131 -24.92 -0.60 17.12
C GLY A 131 -25.48 0.64 16.45
N VAL A 132 -26.33 0.42 15.44
CA VAL A 132 -26.92 1.43 14.56
C VAL A 132 -27.52 2.58 15.38
N LYS A 133 -26.74 3.65 15.58
CA LYS A 133 -27.32 4.94 15.94
C LYS A 133 -28.13 5.38 14.72
N SER A 134 -29.41 5.69 14.90
CA SER A 134 -30.26 6.18 13.83
C SER A 134 -29.57 7.32 13.10
N GLN A 135 -29.02 7.05 11.92
CA GLN A 135 -28.41 8.06 11.08
C GLN A 135 -29.52 8.97 10.57
N THR A 136 -29.31 10.28 10.68
CA THR A 136 -30.25 11.25 10.14
C THR A 136 -30.23 11.21 8.61
N LYS A 137 -31.35 11.55 7.94
CA LYS A 137 -31.41 11.61 6.47
C LYS A 137 -30.27 12.45 5.88
N GLU A 138 -29.89 13.54 6.54
CA GLU A 138 -28.80 14.41 6.11
C GLU A 138 -27.41 13.73 6.17
N GLU A 139 -27.16 12.88 7.16
CA GLU A 139 -25.92 12.10 7.26
C GLU A 139 -25.85 11.07 6.13
N THR A 140 -26.96 10.38 5.84
CA THR A 140 -27.00 9.41 4.73
C THR A 140 -26.73 10.07 3.38
N THR A 141 -27.28 11.26 3.11
CA THR A 141 -27.02 11.98 1.84
C THR A 141 -25.56 12.42 1.71
N LYS A 142 -24.92 12.84 2.80
CA LYS A 142 -23.49 13.20 2.80
C LYS A 142 -22.59 11.99 2.50
N ILE A 143 -22.93 10.83 3.06
CA ILE A 143 -22.21 9.57 2.78
C ILE A 143 -22.37 9.20 1.31
N THR A 144 -23.59 9.24 0.77
CA THR A 144 -23.84 8.94 -0.66
C THR A 144 -23.02 9.86 -1.56
N ASN A 145 -23.02 11.17 -1.30
CA ASN A 145 -22.25 12.13 -2.09
C ASN A 145 -20.73 11.88 -2.03
N GLN A 146 -20.21 11.42 -0.89
CA GLN A 146 -18.79 11.06 -0.76
C GLN A 146 -18.46 9.79 -1.56
N VAL A 147 -19.34 8.79 -1.53
CA VAL A 147 -19.14 7.51 -2.24
C VAL A 147 -19.24 7.70 -3.75
N THR A 148 -20.19 8.53 -4.22
CA THR A 148 -20.42 8.78 -5.65
C THR A 148 -19.61 9.95 -6.21
N GLY A 149 -18.94 10.72 -5.34
CA GLY A 149 -18.18 11.91 -5.72
C GLY A 149 -16.82 11.58 -6.37
N GLN A 150 -16.24 12.57 -7.05
CA GLN A 150 -14.91 12.41 -7.69
C GLN A 150 -13.77 12.23 -6.69
N ILE A 151 -13.96 12.56 -5.41
CA ILE A 151 -12.95 12.48 -4.35
C ILE A 151 -13.48 11.60 -3.22
N ALA A 152 -13.14 10.31 -3.26
CA ALA A 152 -13.61 9.35 -2.26
C ALA A 152 -12.82 9.43 -0.93
N TRP A 153 -11.55 9.83 -0.99
CA TRP A 153 -10.59 9.72 0.13
C TRP A 153 -10.60 10.90 1.12
N ARG A 154 -11.42 11.94 0.90
CA ARG A 154 -11.51 13.10 1.80
C ARG A 154 -12.94 13.63 1.90
N ARG A 155 -13.38 13.91 3.12
CA ARG A 155 -14.73 14.46 3.41
C ARG A 155 -14.76 15.98 3.34
N GLU A 156 -15.90 16.49 2.88
CA GLU A 156 -16.22 17.91 3.00
C GLU A 156 -16.52 18.30 4.46
N GLY A 157 -16.34 19.58 4.79
CA GLY A 157 -16.72 20.12 6.10
C GLY A 157 -15.78 19.78 7.27
N ILE A 158 -14.63 19.14 7.03
CA ILE A 158 -13.60 18.92 8.05
C ILE A 158 -13.13 20.28 8.59
N LYS A 159 -13.07 20.43 9.92
CA LYS A 159 -12.59 21.66 10.58
C LYS A 159 -11.61 21.30 11.68
N TYR A 160 -10.43 21.92 11.63
CA TYR A 160 -9.43 21.90 12.69
C TYR A 160 -9.25 23.30 13.27
N ARG A 161 -8.97 23.38 14.57
CA ARG A 161 -8.63 24.66 15.23
C ARG A 161 -7.35 25.26 14.66
N ARG A 162 -6.41 24.40 14.25
CA ARG A 162 -5.15 24.77 13.62
C ARG A 162 -4.90 23.81 12.46
N ASN A 163 -4.55 24.37 11.31
CA ASN A 163 -4.20 23.57 10.14
C ASN A 163 -2.73 23.17 10.24
N GLU A 164 -2.45 21.87 10.32
CA GLU A 164 -1.10 21.33 10.44
C GLU A 164 -0.91 20.18 9.43
N LEU A 165 0.30 20.10 8.86
CA LEU A 165 0.69 19.05 7.94
C LEU A 165 2.07 18.54 8.36
N PHE A 166 2.16 17.26 8.70
CA PHE A 166 3.42 16.62 9.04
C PHE A 166 3.84 15.70 7.90
N LEU A 167 5.14 15.74 7.57
CA LEU A 167 5.74 14.94 6.50
C LEU A 167 6.95 14.20 7.07
N ASP A 168 6.92 12.87 7.00
CA ASP A 168 8.03 12.02 7.37
C ASP A 168 8.62 11.36 6.13
N VAL A 169 9.85 11.71 5.78
CA VAL A 169 10.58 11.06 4.69
C VAL A 169 11.36 9.88 5.27
N VAL A 170 10.95 8.66 4.91
CA VAL A 170 11.54 7.42 5.41
C VAL A 170 12.29 6.73 4.29
N GLU A 171 13.60 6.63 4.42
CA GLU A 171 14.48 5.98 3.45
C GLU A 171 14.98 4.63 3.95
N SER A 172 14.89 3.59 3.12
CA SER A 172 15.45 2.27 3.38
C SER A 172 16.64 2.03 2.47
N VAL A 173 17.81 1.82 3.06
CA VAL A 173 19.07 1.55 2.37
C VAL A 173 19.20 0.04 2.15
N ASN A 174 19.02 -0.41 0.92
CA ASN A 174 19.16 -1.81 0.54
C ASN A 174 20.55 -2.03 -0.06
N LEU A 175 21.39 -2.82 0.62
CA LEU A 175 22.76 -3.11 0.22
C LEU A 175 23.01 -4.61 0.22
N LEU A 176 23.41 -5.16 -0.93
CA LEU A 176 23.97 -6.50 -1.06
C LEU A 176 25.44 -6.38 -1.42
N MET A 177 26.29 -7.02 -0.61
CA MET A 177 27.74 -7.00 -0.76
C MET A 177 28.28 -8.42 -0.77
N SER A 178 29.28 -8.68 -1.61
CA SER A 178 30.03 -9.93 -1.56
C SER A 178 30.88 -9.99 -0.28
N PRO A 179 31.27 -11.21 0.17
CA PRO A 179 32.20 -11.36 1.28
C PRO A 179 33.55 -10.66 1.07
N GLN A 180 33.94 -10.41 -0.19
CA GLN A 180 35.19 -9.74 -0.57
C GLN A 180 35.10 -8.20 -0.55
N GLY A 181 33.97 -7.61 -0.16
CA GLY A 181 33.80 -6.16 -0.12
C GLY A 181 33.19 -5.54 -1.39
N GLN A 182 32.86 -6.35 -2.40
CA GLN A 182 32.29 -5.83 -3.64
C GLN A 182 30.79 -5.60 -3.49
N VAL A 183 30.31 -4.39 -3.79
CA VAL A 183 28.88 -4.09 -3.83
C VAL A 183 28.25 -4.79 -5.02
N LEU A 184 27.30 -5.69 -4.75
CA LEU A 184 26.54 -6.42 -5.75
C LEU A 184 25.23 -5.70 -6.11
N SER A 185 24.60 -5.05 -5.12
CA SER A 185 23.41 -4.20 -5.33
C SER A 185 23.34 -3.12 -4.26
N ALA A 186 23.03 -1.88 -4.65
CA ALA A 186 22.80 -0.78 -3.72
C ALA A 186 21.67 0.10 -4.25
N HIS A 187 20.58 0.24 -3.49
CA HIS A 187 19.48 1.14 -3.82
C HIS A 187 18.76 1.62 -2.54
N VAL A 188 18.17 2.81 -2.61
CA VAL A 188 17.25 3.38 -1.63
C VAL A 188 15.83 3.07 -2.06
N SER A 189 15.00 2.64 -1.11
CA SER A 189 13.56 2.76 -1.24
C SER A 189 13.07 3.80 -0.23
N GLY A 190 12.70 4.99 -0.69
CA GLY A 190 12.18 6.08 0.14
C GLY A 190 10.66 6.13 0.08
N ARG A 191 9.96 6.46 1.16
CA ARG A 191 8.51 6.74 1.19
C ARG A 191 8.24 8.01 1.98
N VAL A 192 7.21 8.76 1.60
CA VAL A 192 6.82 9.99 2.30
C VAL A 192 5.53 9.71 3.06
N LEU A 193 5.58 9.64 4.38
CA LEU A 193 4.38 9.50 5.22
C LEU A 193 3.82 10.89 5.48
N MET A 194 2.50 11.04 5.44
CA MET A 194 1.85 12.32 5.61
C MET A 194 0.77 12.23 6.67
N LYS A 195 0.74 13.22 7.59
CA LYS A 195 -0.37 13.42 8.52
C LYS A 195 -0.98 14.77 8.26
N SER A 196 -2.20 14.79 7.71
CA SER A 196 -2.90 16.02 7.36
C SER A 196 -4.01 16.31 8.37
N TYR A 197 -3.90 17.45 9.06
CA TYR A 197 -4.93 18.00 9.92
C TYR A 197 -5.33 19.35 9.33
N LEU A 198 -5.94 19.30 8.15
CA LEU A 198 -6.32 20.48 7.36
C LEU A 198 -7.84 20.62 7.31
N SER A 199 -8.33 21.86 7.34
CA SER A 199 -9.76 22.15 7.22
C SER A 199 -10.19 22.20 5.74
N GLY A 200 -11.44 21.82 5.46
CA GLY A 200 -12.04 21.86 4.14
C GLY A 200 -11.45 20.85 3.15
N MET A 201 -11.38 21.22 1.87
CA MET A 201 -10.87 20.41 0.75
C MET A 201 -9.64 21.09 0.11
N PRO A 202 -8.48 21.14 0.80
CA PRO A 202 -7.30 21.84 0.30
C PRO A 202 -6.65 21.07 -0.86
N GLU A 203 -6.32 21.77 -1.94
CA GLU A 203 -5.38 21.28 -2.96
C GLU A 203 -3.96 21.63 -2.51
N CYS A 204 -3.15 20.61 -2.23
CA CYS A 204 -1.76 20.73 -1.86
C CYS A 204 -0.86 20.48 -3.08
N LYS A 205 0.28 21.18 -3.13
CA LYS A 205 1.36 20.91 -4.09
C LYS A 205 2.62 20.57 -3.31
N PHE A 206 3.28 19.47 -3.70
CA PHE A 206 4.55 19.04 -3.14
C PHE A 206 5.61 19.02 -4.24
N GLY A 207 6.72 19.72 -4.00
CA GLY A 207 7.85 19.79 -4.92
C GLY A 207 9.04 19.00 -4.37
N ILE A 208 9.73 18.29 -5.26
CA ILE A 208 10.97 17.56 -4.96
C ILE A 208 12.09 18.15 -5.82
N ASN A 209 13.32 18.16 -5.31
CA ASN A 209 14.51 18.56 -6.05
C ASN A 209 14.98 17.46 -7.02
N ASP A 210 14.10 17.05 -7.92
CA ASP A 210 14.38 16.05 -8.93
C ASP A 210 15.17 16.68 -10.11
N LYS A 211 16.19 15.96 -10.59
CA LYS A 211 17.09 16.40 -11.67
C LYS A 211 16.33 16.85 -12.91
N VAL A 212 15.31 16.09 -13.30
CA VAL A 212 14.50 16.35 -14.51
C VAL A 212 13.77 17.70 -14.41
N ILE A 213 13.25 18.02 -13.22
CA ILE A 213 12.52 19.27 -12.94
C ILE A 213 13.44 20.48 -13.05
N VAL A 214 14.66 20.34 -12.52
CA VAL A 214 15.63 21.43 -12.51
C VAL A 214 16.19 21.69 -13.91
N GLU A 215 16.44 20.65 -14.70
CA GLU A 215 16.89 20.78 -16.09
C GLU A 215 15.81 21.39 -16.99
N SER A 216 14.54 21.00 -16.82
CA SER A 216 13.40 21.59 -17.54
C SER A 216 13.21 23.08 -17.22
N ARG A 217 13.33 23.50 -15.95
CA ARG A 217 13.28 24.94 -15.58
C ARG A 217 14.48 25.73 -16.09
N ARG A 218 15.69 25.15 -16.08
CA ARG A 218 16.89 25.78 -16.65
C ARG A 218 16.81 25.99 -18.16
N ALA A 219 16.07 25.13 -18.87
CA ALA A 219 15.82 25.31 -20.30
C ALA A 219 14.81 26.44 -20.59
N ALA A 220 13.90 26.74 -19.65
CA ALA A 220 12.90 27.80 -19.78
C ALA A 220 13.45 29.19 -19.39
N ASP A 221 14.34 29.28 -18.39
CA ASP A 221 14.97 30.53 -17.95
C ASP A 221 16.36 30.72 -18.57
N SER A 222 16.41 31.19 -19.82
CA SER A 222 17.64 31.46 -20.57
C SER A 222 18.34 32.79 -20.19
N SER A 223 18.22 33.27 -18.94
CA SER A 223 18.72 34.61 -18.57
C SER A 223 19.44 34.77 -17.23
N SER A 224 19.81 33.71 -16.51
CA SER A 224 20.66 33.87 -15.32
C SER A 224 21.78 32.83 -15.23
N ALA A 225 22.87 33.11 -15.95
CA ALA A 225 24.18 32.53 -15.69
C ALA A 225 24.87 33.31 -14.58
N ALA A 226 24.89 32.78 -13.34
CA ALA A 226 25.98 32.96 -12.37
C ALA A 226 25.62 32.30 -11.02
N GLY A 227 26.42 31.32 -10.61
CA GLY A 227 26.57 30.96 -9.19
C GLY A 227 25.40 30.23 -8.54
N ALA A 228 25.33 28.91 -8.71
CA ALA A 228 24.65 28.05 -7.75
C ALA A 228 25.47 26.78 -7.56
N THR A 229 25.76 26.51 -6.29
CA THR A 229 26.39 25.31 -5.72
C THR A 229 25.90 24.02 -6.36
N LYS A 230 26.71 22.96 -6.32
CA LYS A 230 26.32 21.58 -6.65
C LYS A 230 25.21 21.10 -5.69
N SER A 231 24.02 21.69 -5.77
CA SER A 231 22.86 21.29 -4.99
C SER A 231 22.59 19.82 -5.33
N GLY A 232 22.59 18.96 -4.32
CA GLY A 232 22.45 17.52 -4.46
C GLY A 232 21.13 17.16 -5.14
N HIS A 233 21.15 17.08 -6.46
CA HIS A 233 19.98 16.70 -7.22
C HIS A 233 19.73 15.21 -7.09
N ILE A 234 18.49 14.85 -6.83
CA ILE A 234 18.06 13.48 -6.70
C ILE A 234 17.59 13.01 -8.07
N ALA A 235 18.18 11.93 -8.59
CA ALA A 235 17.58 11.21 -9.71
C ALA A 235 16.62 10.19 -9.11
N ILE A 236 15.34 10.31 -9.45
CA ILE A 236 14.33 9.37 -9.01
C ILE A 236 14.09 8.37 -10.13
N ASP A 237 14.33 7.09 -9.86
CA ASP A 237 14.24 6.04 -10.88
C ASP A 237 12.78 5.65 -11.18
N ASP A 238 11.92 5.56 -10.14
CA ASP A 238 10.51 5.19 -10.29
C ASP A 238 9.65 5.84 -9.19
N CYS A 239 8.52 6.43 -9.57
CA CYS A 239 7.58 7.04 -8.62
C CYS A 239 6.26 6.28 -8.62
N GLN A 240 5.92 5.71 -7.48
CA GLN A 240 4.54 5.31 -7.20
C GLN A 240 3.83 6.45 -6.49
N PHE A 241 2.55 6.65 -6.75
CA PHE A 241 1.75 7.68 -6.09
C PHE A 241 0.48 7.09 -5.49
N HIS A 242 -0.05 7.76 -4.48
CA HIS A 242 -1.39 7.47 -4.01
C HIS A 242 -2.43 8.01 -5.00
N GLN A 243 -3.63 7.42 -5.01
CA GLN A 243 -4.77 7.84 -5.84
C GLN A 243 -5.14 9.32 -5.67
N CYS A 244 -4.74 9.96 -4.57
CA CYS A 244 -5.01 11.37 -4.35
C CYS A 244 -4.17 12.31 -5.24
N VAL A 245 -3.11 11.80 -5.88
CA VAL A 245 -2.23 12.57 -6.76
C VAL A 245 -2.81 12.64 -8.17
N LYS A 246 -2.85 13.85 -8.72
CA LYS A 246 -3.24 14.10 -10.10
C LYS A 246 -2.06 13.81 -11.03
N LEU A 247 -1.96 12.57 -11.52
CA LEU A 247 -0.85 12.12 -12.38
C LEU A 247 -0.68 12.98 -13.64
N SER A 248 -1.79 13.44 -14.24
CA SER A 248 -1.75 14.31 -15.43
C SER A 248 -0.98 15.62 -15.22
N LYS A 249 -1.01 16.17 -14.00
CA LYS A 249 -0.24 17.38 -13.65
C LYS A 249 1.22 17.05 -13.33
N PHE A 250 1.51 15.84 -12.87
CA PHE A 250 2.88 15.41 -12.62
C PHE A 250 3.66 15.28 -13.92
N ASP A 251 3.06 14.72 -14.98
CA ASP A 251 3.72 14.57 -16.28
C ASP A 251 4.05 15.92 -16.94
N THR A 252 3.23 16.96 -16.71
CA THR A 252 3.38 18.27 -17.36
C THR A 252 4.13 19.30 -16.52
N GLU A 253 3.83 19.40 -15.22
CA GLU A 253 4.40 20.41 -14.32
C GLU A 253 5.54 19.85 -13.46
N HIS A 254 5.76 18.53 -13.48
CA HIS A 254 6.56 17.80 -12.52
C HIS A 254 6.26 18.17 -11.05
N ALA A 255 5.03 18.57 -10.78
CA ALA A 255 4.56 18.95 -9.47
C ALA A 255 3.55 17.94 -8.96
N ILE A 256 3.73 17.46 -7.73
CA ILE A 256 2.81 16.50 -7.12
C ILE A 256 1.64 17.29 -6.54
N SER A 257 0.55 17.36 -7.29
CA SER A 257 -0.69 18.06 -6.89
C SER A 257 -1.72 17.04 -6.39
N PHE A 258 -2.26 17.25 -5.18
CA PHE A 258 -3.17 16.30 -4.54
C PHE A 258 -4.09 16.95 -3.51
N ILE A 259 -5.19 16.28 -3.20
CA ILE A 259 -6.04 16.61 -2.05
C ILE A 259 -5.79 15.53 -1.00
N PRO A 260 -5.10 15.82 0.13
CA PRO A 260 -4.68 14.77 1.07
C PRO A 260 -5.87 14.14 1.80
N PRO A 261 -5.88 12.82 2.02
CA PRO A 261 -6.75 12.20 3.00
C PRO A 261 -6.56 12.82 4.39
N ASP A 262 -7.61 12.82 5.19
CA ASP A 262 -7.58 13.35 6.55
C ASP A 262 -6.88 12.38 7.52
N GLY A 263 -6.06 12.91 8.43
CA GLY A 263 -5.29 12.11 9.38
C GLY A 263 -4.02 11.49 8.77
N GLU A 264 -3.62 10.32 9.27
CA GLU A 264 -2.41 9.60 8.86
C GLU A 264 -2.65 8.81 7.56
N PHE A 265 -1.89 9.14 6.51
CA PHE A 265 -1.97 8.48 5.22
C PHE A 265 -0.56 8.28 4.59
N LEU A 266 -0.42 7.24 3.77
CA LEU A 266 0.85 6.78 3.21
C LEU A 266 0.99 7.08 1.70
N PRO A 267 1.54 8.23 1.30
CA PRO A 267 2.16 8.37 -0.02
C PRO A 267 3.37 7.42 -0.15
N LYS A 268 3.22 6.31 -0.88
CA LYS A 268 4.39 5.50 -1.24
C LYS A 268 5.25 6.31 -2.21
N HIS A 269 6.57 6.20 -2.07
CA HIS A 269 7.57 6.61 -3.06
C HIS A 269 8.52 5.40 -3.22
N GLN A 270 9.35 5.32 -4.26
CA GLN A 270 10.40 4.29 -4.38
C GLN A 270 11.65 4.91 -5.06
N GLY A 271 12.83 4.36 -4.79
CA GLY A 271 14.00 4.43 -5.67
C GLY A 271 14.86 5.70 -5.67
N HIS A 272 16.01 5.69 -4.97
CA HIS A 272 17.21 6.48 -5.33
C HIS A 272 18.44 5.56 -5.32
N GLN A 273 19.42 5.72 -6.20
CA GLN A 273 20.68 4.96 -6.12
C GLN A 273 21.72 5.72 -5.28
N PHE A 274 22.30 5.07 -4.25
CA PHE A 274 23.52 5.54 -3.58
C PHE A 274 24.65 4.54 -3.77
N ARG A 275 25.88 5.01 -3.53
CA ARG A 275 27.09 4.18 -3.49
C ARG A 275 27.55 4.02 -2.04
N VAL A 276 27.35 2.86 -1.45
CA VAL A 276 27.94 2.50 -0.14
C VAL A 276 29.17 1.65 -0.41
N ILE A 277 30.32 2.00 0.18
CA ILE A 277 31.54 1.19 0.09
C ILE A 277 31.81 0.58 1.46
N PRO A 278 31.33 -0.64 1.72
CA PRO A 278 31.69 -1.38 2.91
C PRO A 278 33.09 -1.99 2.74
N LEU A 279 33.97 -1.75 3.71
CA LEU A 279 35.29 -2.37 3.79
C LEU A 279 35.31 -3.29 5.00
N VAL A 280 35.46 -4.58 4.73
CA VAL A 280 35.54 -5.62 5.75
C VAL A 280 36.98 -6.07 5.86
N ARG A 281 37.54 -6.02 7.07
CA ARG A 281 38.90 -6.49 7.37
C ARG A 281 38.84 -7.49 8.51
N GLU A 282 39.17 -8.73 8.21
CA GLU A 282 39.35 -9.76 9.23
C GLU A 282 40.74 -9.61 9.88
N ILE A 283 40.79 -9.54 11.21
CA ILE A 283 42.02 -9.39 12.00
C ILE A 283 42.18 -10.66 12.84
N GLY A 284 42.81 -11.69 12.27
CA GLY A 284 42.95 -13.00 12.91
C GLY A 284 41.65 -13.81 12.89
N ARG A 285 41.54 -14.84 13.75
CA ARG A 285 40.36 -15.75 13.81
C ARG A 285 39.25 -15.30 14.76
N THR A 286 39.49 -14.26 15.54
CA THR A 286 38.61 -13.85 16.65
C THR A 286 38.11 -12.42 16.54
N LYS A 287 38.55 -11.67 15.52
CA LYS A 287 38.19 -10.26 15.37
C LYS A 287 37.98 -9.92 13.90
N MET A 288 36.88 -9.22 13.63
CA MET A 288 36.53 -8.69 12.32
C MET A 288 36.20 -7.21 12.50
N GLU A 289 36.79 -6.36 11.67
CA GLU A 289 36.53 -4.92 11.62
C GLU A 289 35.73 -4.60 10.35
N VAL A 290 34.57 -3.97 10.51
CA VAL A 290 33.73 -3.54 9.39
C VAL A 290 33.70 -2.02 9.40
N LYS A 291 34.28 -1.39 8.37
CA LYS A 291 34.20 0.05 8.12
C LYS A 291 33.25 0.32 6.98
N VAL A 292 32.13 0.97 7.26
CA VAL A 292 31.14 1.32 6.24
C VAL A 292 31.29 2.80 5.88
N TRP A 293 31.67 3.08 4.64
CA TRP A 293 31.69 4.45 4.12
C TRP A 293 30.35 4.74 3.42
N PHE A 294 29.59 5.67 4.00
CA PHE A 294 28.38 6.20 3.40
C PHE A 294 28.74 7.42 2.54
N PHE A 295 28.74 7.27 1.22
CA PHE A 295 28.77 8.43 0.34
C PHE A 295 27.33 8.93 0.14
N LYS A 296 26.92 9.84 1.02
CA LYS A 296 25.79 10.72 0.76
C LYS A 296 26.31 11.79 -0.22
N PRO A 297 25.75 11.97 -1.41
CA PRO A 297 25.96 13.23 -2.14
C PRO A 297 25.62 14.35 -1.16
N SER A 298 26.56 15.26 -0.93
CA SER A 298 26.42 16.33 0.04
C SER A 298 25.10 17.08 -0.17
N LEU A 299 24.19 16.96 0.81
CA LEU A 299 23.03 17.81 0.97
C LEU A 299 23.50 19.10 1.66
N PHE A 300 24.21 19.96 0.93
CA PHE A 300 24.37 21.38 1.23
C PHE A 300 24.64 22.12 -0.09
#